data_AF-A0A954C1U6-F1
#
_entry.id   AF-A0A954C1U6-F1
#
_cell.length_a   1.000
_cell.length_b   1.000
_cell.length_c   1.000
_cell.angle_alpha   90.00
_cell.angle_beta   90.00
_cell.angle_gamma   90.00
#
_symmetry.space_group_name_H-M   'P 1'
#
loop_
_entity.id
_entity.type
_entity.pdbx_description
1 polymer ?
#
loop_
_entity_poly.entity_id
_entity_poly.type
_entity_poly.pdbx_seq_one_letter_code
_entity_poly.pdbx_strand_id
1 'polypeptide(L)'
;MSDDRLLASKRAWERSKSPADEAAYLRERVRAGELDPARLELAAYCGHDAARLAHGGDAGANTDLRFTITWLKRLLGAAPPIATRAAVIYAQQAHLAALEGFGQGLVDALLDWTAAPTPEAVARIHRETEAVLEAAEARDLPAAREAAQVLIQAALVAEGLPWSLVDEVPPPKALRAVRDAIKAELAPWLLGS
;
A
#
# COMPACT_ATOMS: atom_id res chain seq x y z
N MET A 1 -3.27 -30.87 -16.32
CA MET A 1 -4.44 -30.04 -16.69
C MET A 1 -4.36 -28.61 -16.13
N SER A 2 -4.00 -28.37 -14.86
CA SER A 2 -3.73 -26.98 -14.41
C SER A 2 -2.57 -26.36 -15.18
N ASP A 3 -1.53 -27.15 -15.45
CA ASP A 3 -0.30 -26.69 -16.08
C ASP A 3 -0.51 -26.24 -17.54
N ASP A 4 -1.36 -26.95 -18.29
CA ASP A 4 -1.68 -26.58 -19.68
C ASP A 4 -2.42 -25.23 -19.74
N ARG A 5 -3.34 -24.98 -18.79
CA ARG A 5 -4.06 -23.71 -18.68
C ARG A 5 -3.15 -22.56 -18.26
N LEU A 6 -2.25 -22.82 -17.31
CA LEU A 6 -1.26 -21.86 -16.86
C LEU A 6 -0.29 -21.47 -18.00
N LEU A 7 0.21 -22.45 -18.76
CA LEU A 7 1.07 -22.21 -19.93
C LEU A 7 0.33 -21.47 -21.05
N ALA A 8 -0.93 -21.82 -21.30
CA ALA A 8 -1.74 -21.16 -22.32
C ALA A 8 -1.98 -19.67 -21.97
N SER A 9 -2.35 -19.37 -20.73
CA SER A 9 -2.56 -17.99 -20.26
C SER A 9 -1.25 -17.17 -20.25
N LYS A 10 -0.13 -17.77 -19.84
CA LYS A 10 1.19 -17.14 -19.92
C LYS A 10 1.55 -16.76 -21.36
N ARG A 11 1.40 -17.68 -22.31
CA ARG A 11 1.68 -17.42 -23.74
C ARG A 11 0.77 -16.35 -24.33
N ALA A 12 -0.50 -16.30 -23.92
CA ALA A 12 -1.43 -15.27 -24.36
C ALA A 12 -0.98 -13.88 -23.88
N TRP A 13 -0.64 -13.77 -22.58
CA TRP A 13 -0.12 -12.54 -22.00
C TRP A 13 1.21 -12.11 -22.63
N GLU A 14 2.17 -13.03 -22.81
CA GLU A 14 3.46 -12.72 -23.43
C GLU A 14 3.31 -12.15 -24.83
N ARG A 15 2.30 -12.61 -25.59
CA ARG A 15 2.01 -12.14 -26.94
C ARG A 15 1.32 -10.78 -26.98
N SER A 16 0.32 -10.57 -26.13
CA SER A 16 -0.51 -9.36 -26.20
C SER A 16 0.01 -8.21 -25.33
N LYS A 17 0.73 -8.53 -24.25
CA LYS A 17 1.10 -7.61 -23.17
C LYS A 17 -0.10 -6.82 -22.61
N SER A 18 -1.31 -7.37 -22.76
CA SER A 18 -2.54 -6.72 -22.30
C SER A 18 -2.77 -6.98 -20.80
N PRO A 19 -3.31 -6.01 -20.03
CA PRO A 19 -3.70 -6.25 -18.64
C PRO A 19 -4.76 -7.35 -18.48
N ALA A 20 -5.61 -7.56 -19.48
CA ALA A 20 -6.66 -8.59 -19.44
C ALA A 20 -6.08 -10.01 -19.53
N ASP A 21 -5.11 -10.22 -20.41
CA ASP A 21 -4.43 -11.53 -20.53
C ASP A 21 -3.51 -11.79 -19.34
N GLU A 22 -2.85 -10.74 -18.84
CA GLU A 22 -2.07 -10.82 -17.60
C GLU A 22 -2.97 -11.18 -16.40
N ALA A 23 -4.16 -10.60 -16.32
CA ALA A 23 -5.13 -10.94 -15.27
C ALA A 23 -5.55 -12.41 -15.31
N ALA A 24 -5.78 -12.95 -16.51
CA ALA A 24 -6.08 -14.38 -16.69
C ALA A 24 -4.92 -15.25 -16.21
N TYR A 25 -3.68 -14.88 -16.54
CA TYR A 25 -2.48 -15.57 -16.07
C TYR A 25 -2.33 -15.52 -14.54
N LEU A 26 -2.52 -14.35 -13.93
CA LEU A 26 -2.46 -14.18 -12.47
C LEU A 26 -3.52 -15.04 -11.74
N ARG A 27 -4.74 -15.16 -12.29
CA ARG A 27 -5.78 -16.05 -11.71
C ARG A 27 -5.37 -17.53 -11.77
N GLU A 28 -4.78 -17.97 -12.89
CA GLU A 28 -4.30 -19.35 -13.00
C GLU A 28 -3.11 -19.62 -12.06
N ARG A 29 -2.21 -18.65 -11.84
CA ARG A 29 -1.14 -18.76 -10.83
C ARG A 29 -1.69 -18.92 -9.41
N VAL A 30 -2.71 -18.13 -9.05
CA VAL A 30 -3.38 -18.28 -7.74
C VAL A 30 -4.04 -19.66 -7.62
N ARG A 31 -4.76 -20.09 -8.66
CA ARG A 31 -5.40 -21.41 -8.70
C ARG A 31 -4.38 -22.56 -8.58
N ALA A 32 -3.20 -22.41 -9.18
CA ALA A 32 -2.11 -23.38 -9.10
C ALA A 32 -1.33 -23.32 -7.77
N GLY A 33 -1.60 -22.33 -6.92
CA GLY A 33 -0.84 -22.09 -5.68
C GLY A 33 0.54 -21.47 -5.90
N GLU A 34 0.87 -21.04 -7.12
CA GLU A 34 2.13 -20.38 -7.48
C GLU A 34 2.14 -18.88 -7.16
N LEU A 35 0.97 -18.32 -6.84
CA LEU A 35 0.81 -16.95 -6.38
C LEU A 35 -0.11 -16.95 -5.16
N ASP A 36 0.40 -16.43 -4.05
CA ASP A 36 -0.39 -16.21 -2.84
C ASP A 36 -1.52 -15.20 -3.13
N PRO A 37 -2.80 -15.53 -2.83
CA PRO A 37 -3.92 -14.59 -2.93
C PRO A 37 -3.64 -13.22 -2.29
N ALA A 38 -2.94 -13.17 -1.16
CA ALA A 38 -2.61 -11.93 -0.47
C ALA A 38 -1.67 -11.03 -1.29
N ARG A 39 -0.77 -11.62 -2.07
CA ARG A 39 0.11 -10.88 -3.01
C ARG A 39 -0.67 -10.32 -4.19
N LEU A 40 -1.63 -11.08 -4.71
CA LEU A 40 -2.51 -10.62 -5.78
C LEU A 40 -3.39 -9.45 -5.30
N GLU A 41 -3.96 -9.58 -4.10
CA GLU A 41 -4.75 -8.53 -3.45
C GLU A 41 -3.89 -7.26 -3.23
N LEU A 42 -2.64 -7.41 -2.75
CA LEU A 42 -1.70 -6.30 -2.61
C LEU A 42 -1.41 -5.62 -3.93
N ALA A 43 -1.10 -6.38 -4.98
CA ALA A 43 -0.88 -5.81 -6.31
C ALA A 43 -2.11 -5.05 -6.83
N ALA A 44 -3.31 -5.60 -6.61
CA ALA A 44 -4.56 -4.97 -7.00
C ALA A 44 -4.78 -3.65 -6.26
N TYR A 45 -4.57 -3.66 -4.94
CA TYR A 45 -4.63 -2.48 -4.09
C TYR A 45 -3.62 -1.41 -4.52
N CYS A 46 -2.39 -1.84 -4.83
CA CYS A 46 -1.32 -1.02 -5.34
C CYS A 46 -1.49 -0.59 -6.80
N GLY A 47 -2.64 -0.87 -7.43
CA GLY A 47 -2.93 -0.30 -8.74
C GLY A 47 -2.51 -1.09 -9.95
N HIS A 48 -1.99 -2.29 -9.77
CA HIS A 48 -1.59 -3.11 -10.89
C HIS A 48 -2.83 -3.53 -11.69
N ASP A 49 -3.00 -2.98 -12.90
CA ASP A 49 -4.23 -3.11 -13.69
C ASP A 49 -4.67 -4.57 -13.87
N ALA A 50 -3.72 -5.45 -14.17
CA ALA A 50 -3.99 -6.88 -14.30
C ALA A 50 -4.42 -7.53 -12.99
N ALA A 51 -3.83 -7.15 -11.85
CA ALA A 51 -4.18 -7.72 -10.55
C ALA A 51 -5.59 -7.28 -10.14
N ARG A 52 -5.98 -6.05 -10.47
CA ARG A 52 -7.33 -5.52 -10.21
C ARG A 52 -8.39 -6.28 -10.99
N LEU A 53 -8.15 -6.47 -12.28
CA LEU A 53 -8.99 -7.32 -13.13
C LEU A 53 -9.03 -8.76 -12.59
N ALA A 54 -7.89 -9.32 -12.17
CA ALA A 54 -7.80 -10.67 -11.65
C ALA A 54 -8.61 -10.86 -10.36
N HIS A 55 -8.56 -9.88 -9.46
CA HIS A 55 -9.26 -9.84 -8.17
C HIS A 55 -10.78 -9.60 -8.29
N GLY A 56 -11.30 -9.33 -9.49
CA GLY A 56 -12.73 -9.15 -9.75
C GLY A 56 -13.24 -7.73 -9.50
N GLY A 57 -12.35 -6.76 -9.29
CA GLY A 57 -12.70 -5.35 -9.25
C GLY A 57 -12.80 -4.76 -10.65
N ASP A 58 -13.78 -3.89 -10.88
CA ASP A 58 -13.73 -2.97 -12.02
C ASP A 58 -12.41 -2.19 -11.96
N ALA A 59 -11.84 -1.84 -13.11
CA ALA A 59 -10.64 -1.02 -13.20
C ALA A 59 -10.82 0.42 -12.65
N GLY A 60 -11.91 0.72 -11.92
CA GLY A 60 -12.13 1.91 -11.09
C GLY A 60 -11.47 1.79 -9.71
N ALA A 61 -10.61 2.76 -9.35
CA ALA A 61 -9.77 2.71 -8.15
C ALA A 61 -10.63 2.40 -6.92
N ASN A 62 -10.30 1.33 -6.18
CA ASN A 62 -10.98 1.07 -4.91
C ASN A 62 -10.46 2.12 -3.93
N THR A 63 -11.20 3.21 -3.78
CA THR A 63 -10.83 4.34 -2.95
C THR A 63 -11.39 4.23 -1.52
N ASP A 64 -11.81 3.05 -1.05
CA ASP A 64 -12.37 2.90 0.28
C ASP A 64 -11.27 2.80 1.35
N LEU A 65 -11.16 3.82 2.20
CA LEU A 65 -10.19 3.91 3.30
C LEU A 65 -10.41 2.83 4.38
N ARG A 66 -11.65 2.37 4.58
CA ARG A 66 -11.90 1.24 5.50
C ARG A 66 -11.32 -0.05 4.95
N PHE A 67 -11.38 -0.22 3.64
CA PHE A 67 -10.74 -1.33 2.95
C PHE A 67 -9.21 -1.24 3.07
N THR A 68 -8.63 -0.05 2.80
CA THR A 68 -7.21 0.24 3.01
C THR A 68 -6.71 -0.12 4.41
N ILE A 69 -7.41 0.30 5.46
CA ILE A 69 -6.96 0.09 6.84
C ILE A 69 -7.14 -1.37 7.26
N THR A 70 -8.25 -2.00 6.89
CA THR A 70 -8.46 -3.44 7.13
C THR A 70 -7.39 -4.28 6.44
N TRP A 71 -7.01 -3.87 5.24
CA TRP A 71 -5.97 -4.49 4.44
C TRP A 71 -4.57 -4.25 5.02
N LEU A 72 -4.22 -3.02 5.41
CA LEU A 72 -2.97 -2.70 6.12
C LEU A 72 -2.83 -3.53 7.41
N LYS A 73 -3.92 -3.69 8.18
CA LYS A 73 -3.94 -4.55 9.37
C LYS A 73 -3.59 -6.00 9.06
N ARG A 74 -4.17 -6.57 7.99
CA ARG A 74 -3.86 -7.93 7.53
C ARG A 74 -2.39 -8.06 7.09
N LEU A 75 -1.88 -7.06 6.38
CA LEU A 75 -0.51 -7.05 5.88
C LEU A 75 0.52 -6.84 6.98
N LEU A 76 0.24 -6.01 7.99
CA LEU A 76 1.10 -5.85 9.15
C LEU A 76 1.27 -7.16 9.92
N GLY A 77 0.22 -8.00 9.97
CA GLY A 77 0.32 -9.33 10.58
C GLY A 77 1.10 -10.37 9.76
N ALA A 78 1.18 -10.20 8.43
CA ALA A 78 1.78 -11.19 7.53
C ALA A 78 3.18 -10.80 7.02
N ALA A 79 3.44 -9.50 6.82
CA ALA A 79 4.68 -8.96 6.27
C ALA A 79 4.87 -7.48 6.66
N PRO A 80 5.32 -7.19 7.89
CA PRO A 80 5.42 -5.81 8.43
C PRO A 80 6.18 -4.80 7.55
N PRO A 81 7.33 -5.15 6.92
CA PRO A 81 8.07 -4.21 6.07
C PRO A 81 7.29 -3.78 4.82
N ILE A 82 6.51 -4.71 4.24
CA ILE A 82 5.70 -4.45 3.03
C ILE A 82 4.49 -3.59 3.38
N ALA A 83 3.85 -3.90 4.51
CA ALA A 83 2.72 -3.14 5.01
C ALA A 83 3.10 -1.68 5.28
N THR A 84 4.29 -1.48 5.84
CA THR A 84 4.77 -0.12 6.14
C THR A 84 5.09 0.64 4.86
N ARG A 85 5.78 0.03 3.88
CA ARG A 85 5.98 0.67 2.57
C ARG A 85 4.66 1.04 1.88
N ALA A 86 3.67 0.15 1.95
CA ALA A 86 2.33 0.44 1.43
C ALA A 86 1.64 1.60 2.18
N ALA A 87 1.81 1.70 3.50
CA ALA A 87 1.30 2.80 4.31
C ALA A 87 1.99 4.13 3.98
N VAL A 88 3.31 4.12 3.77
CA VAL A 88 4.09 5.31 3.35
C VAL A 88 3.62 5.80 2.00
N ILE A 89 3.47 4.90 1.03
CA ILE A 89 3.04 5.30 -0.31
C ILE A 89 1.57 5.75 -0.28
N TYR A 90 0.72 5.11 0.54
CA TYR A 90 -0.63 5.61 0.80
C TYR A 90 -0.62 7.04 1.34
N ALA A 91 0.14 7.31 2.39
CA ALA A 91 0.16 8.62 3.03
C ALA A 91 0.80 9.69 2.14
N GLN A 92 1.87 9.34 1.42
CA GLN A 92 2.47 10.21 0.42
C GLN A 92 1.38 10.70 -0.52
N GLN A 93 0.59 9.83 -1.14
CA GLN A 93 -0.27 10.32 -2.22
C GLN A 93 -1.74 10.58 -1.86
N ALA A 94 -2.21 10.09 -0.71
CA ALA A 94 -3.45 10.55 -0.12
C ALA A 94 -3.33 12.01 0.40
N HIS A 95 -2.12 12.45 0.72
CA HIS A 95 -1.92 13.74 1.39
C HIS A 95 -0.88 14.63 0.74
N LEU A 96 -0.21 14.26 -0.36
CA LEU A 96 0.70 15.16 -1.10
C LEU A 96 0.06 16.50 -1.45
N ALA A 97 -1.26 16.53 -1.74
CA ALA A 97 -1.98 17.79 -1.98
C ALA A 97 -2.32 18.58 -0.70
N ALA A 98 -2.41 17.92 0.47
CA ALA A 98 -2.73 18.56 1.76
C ALA A 98 -1.47 18.87 2.60
N LEU A 99 -0.34 18.22 2.27
CA LEU A 99 0.94 18.28 2.96
C LEU A 99 2.04 18.96 2.13
N GLU A 100 1.73 19.53 0.96
CA GLU A 100 2.68 20.29 0.16
C GLU A 100 3.38 21.35 1.05
N GLY A 101 4.65 21.07 1.38
CA GLY A 101 5.51 21.89 2.25
C GLY A 101 5.57 21.52 3.74
N PHE A 102 4.72 20.65 4.28
CA PHE A 102 4.68 20.34 5.73
C PHE A 102 4.92 18.88 6.10
N GLY A 103 4.64 17.93 5.20
CA GLY A 103 4.77 16.48 5.49
C GLY A 103 6.06 15.82 5.00
N GLN A 104 6.94 16.55 4.32
CA GLN A 104 8.11 15.95 3.68
C GLN A 104 9.08 15.32 4.69
N GLY A 105 9.31 15.95 5.84
CA GLY A 105 10.18 15.42 6.89
C GLY A 105 9.68 14.07 7.44
N LEU A 106 8.36 13.91 7.59
CA LEU A 106 7.73 12.65 8.00
C LEU A 106 7.87 11.57 6.92
N VAL A 107 7.66 11.94 5.66
CA VAL A 107 7.86 11.03 4.52
C VAL A 107 9.32 10.53 4.47
N ASP A 108 10.28 11.43 4.59
CA ASP A 108 11.71 11.09 4.58
C ASP A 108 12.07 10.19 5.77
N ALA A 109 11.56 10.50 6.96
CA ALA A 109 11.76 9.68 8.16
C ALA A 109 11.21 8.25 8.00
N LEU A 110 10.04 8.12 7.38
CA LEU A 110 9.44 6.83 7.08
C LEU A 110 10.24 6.05 6.02
N LEU A 111 10.71 6.73 4.97
CA LEU A 111 11.58 6.10 3.96
C LEU A 111 12.89 5.60 4.58
N ASP A 112 13.53 6.42 5.40
CA ASP A 112 14.76 6.06 6.12
C ASP A 112 14.52 4.85 7.04
N TRP A 113 13.42 4.81 7.78
CA TRP A 113 13.03 3.67 8.60
C TRP A 113 12.79 2.40 7.75
N THR A 114 12.16 2.53 6.57
CA THR A 114 11.97 1.37 5.66
C THR A 114 13.28 0.86 5.04
N ALA A 115 14.32 1.69 5.02
CA ALA A 115 15.67 1.29 4.61
C ALA A 115 16.43 0.67 5.79
N ALA A 116 16.28 1.22 6.99
CA ALA A 116 16.88 0.73 8.23
C ALA A 116 15.98 1.03 9.45
N PRO A 117 15.29 0.03 10.03
CA PRO A 117 14.41 0.24 11.17
C PRO A 117 15.21 0.35 12.47
N THR A 118 15.83 1.51 12.69
CA THR A 118 16.59 1.80 13.91
C THR A 118 15.75 2.63 14.90
N PRO A 119 16.07 2.58 16.21
CA PRO A 119 15.41 3.42 17.20
C PRO A 119 15.45 4.92 16.87
N GLU A 120 16.53 5.40 16.23
CA GLU A 120 16.67 6.78 15.79
C GLU A 120 15.68 7.14 14.69
N ALA A 121 15.44 6.22 13.74
CA ALA A 121 14.47 6.40 12.67
C ALA A 121 13.04 6.46 13.24
N VAL A 122 12.72 5.62 14.22
CA VAL A 122 11.45 5.66 14.96
C VAL A 122 11.27 6.98 15.71
N ALA A 123 12.30 7.42 16.44
CA ALA A 123 12.25 8.69 17.16
C ALA A 123 12.07 9.88 16.22
N ARG A 124 12.63 9.81 15.01
CA ARG A 124 12.42 10.81 13.96
C ARG A 124 10.99 10.77 13.44
N ILE A 125 10.43 9.60 13.13
CA ILE A 125 9.03 9.46 12.73
C ILE A 125 8.09 10.09 13.77
N HIS A 126 8.32 9.82 15.06
CA HIS A 126 7.54 10.44 16.13
C HIS A 126 7.58 11.97 16.10
N ARG A 127 8.77 12.57 16.10
CA ARG A 127 8.94 14.03 16.08
C ARG A 127 8.30 14.67 14.85
N GLU A 128 8.54 14.09 13.68
CA GLU A 128 7.99 14.62 12.42
C GLU A 128 6.47 14.50 12.40
N THR A 129 5.91 13.44 13.01
CA THR A 129 4.46 13.31 13.06
C THR A 129 3.83 14.29 14.03
N GLU A 130 4.43 14.52 15.21
CA GLU A 130 3.97 15.58 16.12
C GLU A 130 3.95 16.94 15.42
N ALA A 131 5.01 17.27 14.68
CA ALA A 131 5.07 18.50 13.90
C ALA A 131 3.95 18.60 12.84
N VAL A 132 3.63 17.50 12.16
CA VAL A 132 2.51 17.45 11.21
C VAL A 132 1.16 17.60 11.91
N LEU A 133 0.96 16.96 13.07
CA LEU A 133 -0.28 17.05 13.85
C LEU A 133 -0.53 18.47 14.34
N GLU A 134 0.49 19.11 14.93
CA GLU A 134 0.41 20.50 15.40
C GLU A 134 0.06 21.46 14.26
N ALA A 135 0.70 21.29 13.10
CA ALA A 135 0.45 22.14 11.96
C ALA A 135 -0.90 21.89 11.28
N ALA A 136 -1.36 20.63 11.26
CA ALA A 136 -2.69 20.29 10.79
C ALA A 136 -3.76 20.93 11.69
N GLU A 137 -3.56 20.91 13.01
CA GLU A 137 -4.47 21.55 13.97
C GLU A 137 -4.46 23.07 13.81
N ALA A 138 -3.28 23.70 13.72
CA ALA A 138 -3.15 25.15 13.53
C ALA A 138 -3.80 25.67 12.23
N ARG A 139 -3.98 24.80 11.23
CA ARG A 139 -4.53 25.13 9.91
C ARG A 139 -5.94 24.59 9.68
N ASP A 140 -6.56 23.95 10.67
CA ASP A 140 -7.85 23.26 10.55
C ASP A 140 -7.89 22.30 9.36
N LEU A 141 -6.87 21.44 9.25
CA LEU A 141 -6.71 20.44 8.20
C LEU A 141 -6.99 19.04 8.77
N PRO A 142 -8.26 18.64 8.95
CA PRO A 142 -8.60 17.35 9.55
C PRO A 142 -8.00 16.17 8.80
N ALA A 143 -7.95 16.24 7.46
CA ALA A 143 -7.33 15.20 6.63
C ALA A 143 -5.80 15.08 6.83
N ALA A 144 -5.08 16.15 7.17
CA ALA A 144 -3.64 16.05 7.44
C ALA A 144 -3.36 15.45 8.82
N ARG A 145 -4.17 15.82 9.83
CA ARG A 145 -4.13 15.24 11.18
C ARG A 145 -4.36 13.72 11.11
N GLU A 146 -5.33 13.36 10.32
CA GLU A 146 -5.73 12.01 10.01
C GLU A 146 -4.60 11.16 9.40
N ALA A 147 -3.95 11.68 8.36
CA ALA A 147 -2.81 11.06 7.70
C ALA A 147 -1.69 10.72 8.67
N ALA A 148 -1.34 11.72 9.49
CA ALA A 148 -0.31 11.65 10.50
C ALA A 148 -0.63 10.56 11.53
N GLN A 149 -1.88 10.48 11.99
CA GLN A 149 -2.31 9.41 12.89
C GLN A 149 -2.12 8.03 12.25
N VAL A 150 -2.58 7.80 11.02
CA VAL A 150 -2.40 6.51 10.32
C VAL A 150 -0.91 6.14 10.20
N LEU A 151 -0.04 7.11 9.93
CA LEU A 151 1.40 6.91 9.81
C LEU A 151 2.08 6.53 11.14
N ILE A 152 1.76 7.20 12.25
CA ILE A 152 2.23 6.82 13.60
C ILE A 152 1.79 5.39 13.89
N GLN A 153 0.53 5.07 13.62
CA GLN A 153 -0.04 3.76 13.94
C GLN A 153 0.68 2.64 13.19
N ALA A 154 0.97 2.86 11.90
CA ALA A 154 1.76 1.92 11.11
C ALA A 154 3.17 1.73 11.68
N ALA A 155 3.85 2.82 12.09
CA ALA A 155 5.19 2.76 12.68
C ALA A 155 5.20 2.01 14.02
N LEU A 156 4.26 2.31 14.93
CA LEU A 156 4.16 1.64 16.23
C LEU A 156 3.92 0.13 16.08
N VAL A 157 3.08 -0.27 15.14
CA VAL A 157 2.79 -1.70 14.92
C VAL A 157 3.97 -2.42 14.29
N ALA A 158 4.76 -1.75 13.47
CA ALA A 158 6.00 -2.32 12.94
C ALA A 158 7.06 -2.56 14.02
N GLU A 159 7.04 -1.80 15.12
CA GLU A 159 7.86 -2.04 16.34
C GLU A 159 7.29 -3.17 17.23
N GLY A 160 6.24 -3.88 16.78
CA GLY A 160 5.62 -4.97 17.53
C GLY A 160 4.68 -4.51 18.65
N LEU A 161 4.31 -3.22 18.69
CA LEU A 161 3.31 -2.74 19.64
C LEU A 161 1.90 -3.12 19.18
N PRO A 162 1.00 -3.50 20.10
CA PRO A 162 -0.33 -3.97 19.75
C PRO A 162 -1.22 -2.85 19.19
N TRP A 163 -1.90 -3.13 18.08
CA TRP A 163 -2.84 -2.22 17.41
C TRP A 163 -4.00 -1.76 18.32
N SER A 164 -4.31 -2.49 19.39
CA SER A 164 -5.39 -2.16 20.34
C SER A 164 -5.19 -0.84 21.11
N LEU A 165 -4.03 -0.19 20.97
CA LEU A 165 -3.75 1.13 21.54
C LEU A 165 -4.27 2.29 20.66
N VAL A 166 -5.03 1.99 19.61
CA VAL A 166 -5.28 2.90 18.49
C VAL A 166 -6.75 2.87 18.07
N ASP A 167 -7.51 3.90 18.46
CA ASP A 167 -8.92 4.08 18.10
C ASP A 167 -9.15 5.20 17.05
N GLU A 168 -10.14 4.94 16.20
CA GLU A 168 -10.81 5.74 15.15
C GLU A 168 -10.14 5.95 13.77
N VAL A 169 -10.98 5.83 12.71
CA VAL A 169 -10.62 5.70 11.29
C VAL A 169 -11.45 6.67 10.40
N PRO A 170 -10.88 7.25 9.32
CA PRO A 170 -11.35 8.52 8.74
C PRO A 170 -11.47 8.43 7.16
N PRO A 171 -11.72 9.48 6.31
CA PRO A 171 -12.39 9.37 4.98
C PRO A 171 -11.57 9.50 3.64
N PRO A 172 -12.14 9.15 2.46
CA PRO A 172 -11.42 8.37 1.40
C PRO A 172 -10.92 9.06 0.10
N LYS A 173 -10.75 10.38 0.01
CA LYS A 173 -10.78 11.06 -1.31
C LYS A 173 -9.48 11.13 -2.15
N ALA A 174 -8.34 10.56 -1.73
CA ALA A 174 -7.05 10.89 -2.32
C ALA A 174 -6.22 9.71 -2.91
N LEU A 175 -6.89 8.61 -3.23
CA LEU A 175 -6.27 7.31 -3.49
C LEU A 175 -5.72 7.04 -4.91
N ARG A 176 -5.94 7.94 -5.88
CA ARG A 176 -5.65 7.65 -7.30
C ARG A 176 -4.17 7.79 -7.68
N ALA A 177 -3.43 8.68 -7.03
CA ALA A 177 -2.01 8.86 -7.31
C ALA A 177 -1.20 7.69 -6.69
N VAL A 178 -1.49 7.31 -5.42
CA VAL A 178 -0.83 6.25 -4.60
C VAL A 178 -0.48 5.03 -5.43
N ARG A 179 -1.50 4.65 -6.16
CA ARG A 179 -1.60 3.58 -7.11
C ARG A 179 -0.47 3.51 -8.16
N ASP A 180 -0.01 4.64 -8.68
CA ASP A 180 0.86 4.63 -9.86
C ASP A 180 2.35 4.46 -9.49
N ALA A 181 2.77 4.83 -8.27
CA ALA A 181 4.16 4.65 -7.81
C ALA A 181 4.43 3.24 -7.27
N ILE A 182 3.47 2.63 -6.55
CA ILE A 182 3.65 1.26 -6.04
C ILE A 182 3.71 0.24 -7.19
N LYS A 183 2.99 0.52 -8.28
CA LYS A 183 2.99 -0.28 -9.51
C LYS A 183 4.40 -0.43 -10.12
N ALA A 184 5.25 0.60 -10.04
CA ALA A 184 6.61 0.57 -10.56
C ALA A 184 7.56 -0.29 -9.70
N GLU A 185 7.39 -0.28 -8.37
CA GLU A 185 8.25 -1.05 -7.45
C GLU A 185 7.83 -2.52 -7.27
N LEU A 186 6.53 -2.84 -7.35
CA LEU A 186 6.06 -4.23 -7.15
C LEU A 186 6.18 -5.11 -8.40
N ALA A 187 6.41 -4.52 -9.58
CA ALA A 187 6.51 -5.26 -10.84
C ALA A 187 7.53 -6.42 -10.81
N PRO A 188 8.75 -6.27 -10.25
CA PRO A 188 9.71 -7.37 -10.14
C PRO A 188 9.24 -8.50 -9.20
N TRP A 189 8.46 -8.16 -8.17
CA TRP A 189 8.02 -9.11 -7.14
C TRP A 189 6.83 -9.97 -7.59
N LEU A 190 5.97 -9.42 -8.44
CA LEU A 190 4.81 -10.13 -9.00
C LEU A 190 5.19 -11.08 -10.13
N LEU A 191 6.17 -10.67 -10.94
CA LEU A 191 6.55 -11.40 -12.14
C LEU A 191 7.46 -12.60 -11.85
N GLY A 192 8.12 -12.62 -10.68
CA GLY A 192 9.06 -13.67 -10.30
C GLY A 192 10.27 -13.66 -11.22
N SER A 193 11.40 -13.20 -10.71
CA SER A 193 12.71 -13.63 -11.23
C SER A 193 12.93 -15.11 -10.91
#